data_AF-A0AAP4V4Z8-F1
#
_entry.id   AF-A0AAP4V4Z8-F1
#
_cell.length_a   1.000
_cell.length_b   1.000
_cell.length_c   1.000
_cell.angle_alpha   90.00
_cell.angle_beta   90.00
_cell.angle_gamma   90.00
#
_symmetry.space_group_name_H-M   'P 1'
#
loop_
_entity.id
_entity.type
_entity.pdbx_description
1 polymer ?
#
loop_
_entity_poly.entity_id
_entity_poly.type
_entity_poly.pdbx_seq_one_letter_code
_entity_poly.pdbx_strand_id
1 'polypeptide(L)'
;MRTEDINFKQIIEMNMLYETLLNELDIGIHIINEESKTIIYNRKMMEIESMERSDVLYKSPLEIFAFEENKNSTLIEALKLGKTNKNIKQTYFNNKGQEITTINDTFPIIENGKIKGAIEISKEISNLKQTIRMGPSRKQSTKFTFDHIIGDSEAIQSIITEGKRVIRTSSSILLVGETGTGKELFAQSIHNESQRSTKPFISQNCAAIPDTLMESLLFGTNRGAFTGAIDKAGLFEEANGGTLLLDEINSLSPALQAKLLRAIQEKTIRRIGGTHEKEIDVRIIATINEDPFEAIAHNRLREDLYYRLSVVTLCLPPLRERKEDILALVQHFIEKYNTQFGLNVTDVDVNVREFFYAYDWPGNVRELEHIIEGSMNLIEDETIITAFHMPTRFRERIKTEFNMQHALTNHNTDAPKTLKHTIEKMEKNYINQILKENHGNISQAAKFLGLSRQNLQYRIKKLHLHI
;
A
#
# COMPACT_ATOMS: atom_id res chain seq x y z
N MET A 1 34.13 -44.16 25.77
CA MET A 1 34.26 -42.74 26.15
C MET A 1 35.51 -42.19 25.49
N ARG A 2 35.37 -41.48 24.37
CA ARG A 2 36.43 -40.63 23.82
C ARG A 2 35.92 -39.22 23.96
N THR A 3 36.53 -38.46 24.86
CA THR A 3 36.47 -37.00 24.89
C THR A 3 36.98 -36.51 23.54
N GLU A 4 36.11 -35.89 22.74
CA GLU A 4 36.52 -35.12 21.58
C GLU A 4 37.40 -33.97 22.09
N ASP A 5 38.65 -33.93 21.63
CA ASP A 5 39.54 -32.81 21.92
C ASP A 5 38.91 -31.55 21.34
N ILE A 6 38.41 -30.68 22.23
CA ILE A 6 37.83 -29.39 21.87
C ILE A 6 38.94 -28.56 21.22
N ASN A 7 38.86 -28.38 19.90
CA ASN A 7 39.80 -27.56 19.16
C ASN A 7 39.52 -26.07 19.43
N PHE A 8 40.13 -25.54 20.50
CA PHE A 8 39.99 -24.14 20.92
C PHE A 8 40.23 -23.15 19.79
N LYS A 9 41.15 -23.45 18.85
CA LYS A 9 41.43 -22.59 17.71
C LYS A 9 40.22 -22.49 16.77
N GLN A 10 39.57 -23.60 16.47
CA GLN A 10 38.36 -23.62 15.63
C GLN A 10 37.19 -22.89 16.30
N ILE A 11 37.04 -22.99 17.62
CA ILE A 11 35.99 -22.25 18.36
C ILE A 11 36.24 -20.75 18.31
N ILE A 12 37.49 -20.31 18.49
CA ILE A 12 37.85 -18.89 18.42
C ILE A 12 37.60 -18.35 17.00
N GLU A 13 38.02 -19.07 15.96
CA GLU A 13 37.77 -18.70 14.56
C GLU A 13 36.25 -18.62 14.26
N MET A 14 35.48 -19.61 14.71
CA MET A 14 34.03 -19.64 14.51
C MET A 14 33.32 -18.50 15.24
N ASN A 15 33.72 -18.19 16.48
CA ASN A 15 33.15 -17.08 17.23
C ASN A 15 33.44 -15.72 16.58
N MET A 16 34.65 -15.52 16.03
CA MET A 16 34.98 -14.30 15.28
C MET A 16 34.11 -14.16 14.02
N LEU A 17 33.85 -15.26 13.30
CA LEU A 17 32.96 -15.25 12.13
C LEU A 17 31.52 -14.90 12.51
N TYR A 18 30.98 -15.49 13.57
CA TYR A 18 29.63 -15.17 14.04
C TYR A 18 29.51 -13.74 14.54
N GLU A 19 30.49 -13.24 15.29
CA GLU A 19 30.49 -11.86 15.75
C GLU A 19 30.56 -10.86 14.58
N THR A 20 31.37 -11.16 13.57
CA THR A 20 31.42 -10.37 12.32
C THR A 20 30.06 -10.37 11.63
N LEU A 21 29.46 -11.55 11.44
CA LEU A 21 28.14 -11.70 10.82
C LEU A 21 27.08 -10.92 11.57
N LEU A 22 27.02 -11.04 12.90
CA LEU A 22 26.03 -10.35 13.73
C LEU A 22 26.16 -8.82 13.66
N ASN A 23 27.39 -8.30 13.50
CA ASN A 23 27.63 -6.87 13.38
C ASN A 23 27.32 -6.29 11.99
N GLU A 24 27.34 -7.11 10.94
CA GLU A 24 26.96 -6.71 9.58
C GLU A 24 25.44 -6.72 9.34
N LEU A 25 24.66 -7.33 10.25
CA LEU A 25 23.21 -7.34 10.15
C LEU A 25 22.59 -5.96 10.46
N ASP A 26 21.65 -5.53 9.62
CA ASP A 26 20.84 -4.32 9.84
C ASP A 26 19.61 -4.61 10.74
N ILE A 27 19.78 -5.49 11.72
CA ILE A 27 18.80 -5.82 12.76
C ILE A 27 19.50 -5.87 14.12
N GLY A 28 18.85 -5.34 15.16
CA GLY A 28 19.35 -5.39 16.53
C GLY A 28 19.28 -6.80 17.07
N ILE A 29 20.36 -7.29 17.66
CA ILE A 29 20.43 -8.61 18.29
C ILE A 29 20.96 -8.45 19.71
N HIS A 30 20.13 -8.84 20.68
CA HIS A 30 20.45 -8.84 22.10
C HIS A 30 20.17 -10.22 22.70
N ILE A 31 21.18 -10.85 23.30
CA ILE A 31 21.07 -12.19 23.88
C ILE A 31 21.50 -12.17 25.33
N ILE A 32 20.69 -12.79 26.20
CA ILE A 32 21.03 -13.03 27.61
C ILE A 32 21.17 -14.53 27.90
N ASN A 33 22.02 -14.87 28.86
CA ASN A 33 22.19 -16.24 29.36
C ASN A 33 21.16 -16.61 30.46
N GLU A 34 21.28 -17.82 31.02
CA GLU A 34 20.46 -18.31 32.15
C GLU A 34 20.45 -17.38 33.37
N GLU A 35 21.54 -16.65 33.61
CA GLU A 35 21.69 -15.71 34.73
C GLU A 35 21.10 -14.32 34.42
N SER A 36 20.39 -14.17 33.30
CA SER A 36 19.88 -12.88 32.78
C SER A 36 20.98 -11.88 32.39
N LYS A 37 22.23 -12.31 32.19
CA LYS A 37 23.33 -11.43 31.79
C LYS A 37 23.47 -11.38 30.29
N THR A 38 23.69 -10.18 29.76
CA THR A 38 23.94 -9.96 28.33
C THR A 38 25.23 -10.65 27.87
N ILE A 39 25.14 -11.50 26.87
CA ILE A 39 26.28 -12.20 26.25
C ILE A 39 26.55 -11.76 24.82
N ILE A 40 25.52 -11.34 24.08
CA ILE A 40 25.64 -10.80 22.72
C ILE A 40 24.85 -9.50 22.64
N TYR A 41 25.48 -8.50 22.06
CA TYR A 41 24.93 -7.17 21.83
C TYR A 41 25.65 -6.60 20.61
N ASN A 42 24.98 -6.65 19.45
CA ASN A 42 25.62 -6.33 18.16
C ASN A 42 25.66 -4.82 17.89
N ARG A 43 26.40 -4.43 16.84
CA ARG A 43 26.54 -3.02 16.41
C ARG A 43 25.18 -2.34 16.24
N LYS A 44 24.21 -3.02 15.63
CA LYS A 44 22.89 -2.42 15.40
C LYS A 44 22.16 -2.12 16.71
N MET A 45 22.31 -2.94 17.75
CA MET A 45 21.71 -2.66 19.05
C MET A 45 22.36 -1.45 19.72
N MET A 46 23.69 -1.29 19.61
CA MET A 46 24.41 -0.09 20.06
C MET A 46 23.86 1.18 19.40
N GLU A 47 23.56 1.12 18.10
CA GLU A 47 22.94 2.23 17.36
C GLU A 47 21.52 2.54 17.88
N ILE A 48 20.66 1.51 17.99
CA ILE A 48 19.26 1.63 18.43
C ILE A 48 19.16 2.28 19.80
N GLU A 49 20.01 1.86 20.74
CA GLU A 49 19.93 2.32 22.13
C GLU A 49 20.86 3.49 22.43
N SER A 50 21.70 3.89 21.46
CA SER A 50 22.75 4.89 21.64
C SER A 50 23.67 4.57 22.83
N MET A 51 24.07 3.30 22.96
CA MET A 51 24.89 2.77 24.07
C MET A 51 26.15 2.07 23.56
N GLU A 52 27.19 2.07 24.39
CA GLU A 52 28.40 1.31 24.08
C GLU A 52 28.27 -0.14 24.56
N ARG A 53 28.94 -1.07 23.88
CA ARG A 53 28.90 -2.49 24.26
C ARG A 53 29.32 -2.72 25.71
N SER A 54 30.32 -1.96 26.20
CA SER A 54 30.80 -2.02 27.59
C SER A 54 29.75 -1.62 28.63
N ASP A 55 28.74 -0.86 28.23
CA ASP A 55 27.69 -0.43 29.13
C ASP A 55 26.71 -1.56 29.45
N VAL A 56 26.54 -2.51 28.51
CA VAL A 56 25.49 -3.54 28.51
C VAL A 56 26.03 -4.95 28.76
N LEU A 57 27.22 -5.27 28.23
CA LEU A 57 27.78 -6.62 28.29
C LEU A 57 27.93 -7.10 29.74
N TYR A 58 27.58 -8.37 29.99
CA TYR A 58 27.64 -9.05 31.29
C TYR A 58 26.76 -8.50 32.41
N LYS A 59 25.92 -7.50 32.12
CA LYS A 59 24.93 -6.94 33.05
C LYS A 59 23.52 -7.38 32.68
N SER A 60 22.61 -7.30 33.65
CA SER A 60 21.20 -7.63 33.44
C SER A 60 20.45 -6.47 32.76
N PRO A 61 19.55 -6.72 31.80
CA PRO A 61 18.71 -5.68 31.22
C PRO A 61 17.93 -4.86 32.28
N LEU A 62 17.55 -5.48 33.40
CA LEU A 62 16.85 -4.79 34.49
C LEU A 62 17.75 -3.86 35.32
N GLU A 63 19.07 -3.98 35.21
CA GLU A 63 20.04 -3.09 35.86
C GLU A 63 20.38 -1.88 34.98
N ILE A 64 20.25 -2.03 33.66
CA ILE A 64 20.68 -1.05 32.67
C ILE A 64 19.50 -0.19 32.20
N PHE A 65 18.34 -0.80 32.00
CA PHE A 65 17.17 -0.16 31.41
C PHE A 65 16.07 0.06 32.43
N ALA A 66 15.40 1.21 32.34
CA ALA A 66 14.19 1.48 33.11
C ALA A 66 12.95 1.20 32.26
N PHE A 67 11.99 0.46 32.82
CA PHE A 67 10.71 0.14 32.20
C PHE A 67 9.58 0.88 32.92
N GLU A 68 8.50 1.21 32.20
CA GLU A 68 7.31 1.85 32.79
C GLU A 68 6.63 0.94 33.83
N GLU A 69 5.91 1.53 34.78
CA GLU A 69 5.14 0.79 35.80
C GLU A 69 4.21 -0.25 35.14
N ASN A 70 4.32 -1.51 35.59
CA ASN A 70 3.60 -2.68 35.08
C ASN A 70 4.03 -3.24 33.71
N LYS A 71 5.15 -2.78 33.14
CA LYS A 71 5.75 -3.40 31.94
C LYS A 71 7.06 -4.10 32.28
N ASN A 72 7.23 -5.33 31.78
CA ASN A 72 8.47 -6.10 31.93
C ASN A 72 9.26 -6.12 30.61
N SER A 73 10.55 -6.42 30.71
CA SER A 73 11.39 -6.70 29.54
C SER A 73 10.92 -7.97 28.84
N THR A 74 10.65 -7.92 27.52
CA THR A 74 10.23 -9.12 26.77
C THR A 74 11.32 -10.20 26.79
N LEU A 75 12.60 -9.80 26.84
CA LEU A 75 13.77 -10.65 27.04
C LEU A 75 13.72 -11.42 28.36
N ILE A 76 13.36 -10.74 29.44
CA ILE A 76 13.19 -11.36 30.77
C ILE A 76 11.95 -12.25 30.81
N GLU A 77 10.86 -11.86 30.15
CA GLU A 77 9.67 -12.70 30.03
C GLU A 77 9.95 -14.00 29.28
N ALA A 78 10.68 -13.93 28.15
CA ALA A 78 11.08 -15.11 27.38
C ALA A 78 11.96 -16.04 28.22
N LEU A 79 12.92 -15.49 28.97
CA LEU A 79 13.80 -16.27 29.84
C LEU A 79 13.05 -16.95 31.00
N LYS A 80 12.16 -16.22 31.69
CA LYS A 80 11.47 -16.72 32.90
C LYS A 80 10.28 -17.62 32.59
N LEU A 81 9.51 -17.26 31.56
CA LEU A 81 8.23 -17.91 31.24
C LEU A 81 8.35 -18.90 30.09
N GLY A 82 9.48 -18.94 29.37
CA GLY A 82 9.64 -19.74 28.16
C GLY A 82 8.71 -19.31 27.03
N LYS A 83 8.17 -18.10 27.10
CA LYS A 83 7.19 -17.59 26.14
C LYS A 83 7.90 -16.97 24.95
N THR A 84 7.49 -17.37 23.75
CA THR A 84 7.85 -16.66 22.52
C THR A 84 6.92 -15.48 22.33
N ASN A 85 7.49 -14.29 22.16
CA ASN A 85 6.79 -13.07 21.84
C ASN A 85 7.20 -12.64 20.43
N LYS A 86 6.23 -12.31 19.57
CA LYS A 86 6.49 -11.86 18.20
C LYS A 86 5.87 -10.49 17.96
N ASN A 87 6.59 -9.63 17.27
CA ASN A 87 6.16 -8.30 16.84
C ASN A 87 5.63 -7.43 18.00
N ILE A 88 6.25 -7.53 19.17
CA ILE A 88 5.83 -6.80 20.37
C ILE A 88 6.52 -5.44 20.40
N LYS A 89 5.72 -4.38 20.44
CA LYS A 89 6.22 -3.02 20.70
C LYS A 89 6.65 -2.90 22.16
N GLN A 90 7.90 -2.53 22.39
CA GLN A 90 8.46 -2.32 23.71
C GLN A 90 9.04 -0.91 23.80
N THR A 91 8.78 -0.23 24.94
CA THR A 91 9.28 1.12 25.23
C THR A 91 9.96 1.10 26.59
N TYR A 92 11.18 1.64 26.64
CA TYR A 92 12.05 1.64 27.82
C TYR A 92 13.08 2.78 27.74
N PHE A 93 13.79 3.03 28.84
CA PHE A 93 14.80 4.11 28.91
C PHE A 93 16.20 3.53 29.09
N ASN A 94 17.19 4.04 28.36
CA ASN A 94 18.59 3.67 28.55
C ASN A 94 19.22 4.30 29.81
N ASN A 95 20.49 3.97 30.06
CA ASN A 95 21.28 4.52 31.17
C ASN A 95 21.49 6.06 31.11
N LYS A 96 21.14 6.72 30.00
CA LYS A 96 21.17 8.18 29.82
C LYS A 96 19.78 8.82 30.00
N GLY A 97 18.74 8.03 30.30
CA GLY A 97 17.35 8.49 30.41
C GLY A 97 16.69 8.79 29.06
N GLN A 98 17.26 8.32 27.95
CA GLN A 98 16.65 8.47 26.62
C GLN A 98 15.62 7.36 26.40
N GLU A 99 14.43 7.73 25.93
CA GLU A 99 13.38 6.78 25.58
C GLU A 99 13.73 6.05 24.28
N ILE A 100 13.63 4.72 24.31
CA ILE A 100 13.85 3.80 23.22
C ILE A 100 12.55 3.07 22.96
N THR A 101 12.14 2.98 21.69
CA THR A 101 10.99 2.18 21.28
C THR A 101 11.36 1.26 20.12
N THR A 102 11.17 -0.04 20.33
CA THR A 102 11.51 -1.10 19.37
C THR A 102 10.32 -2.03 19.12
N ILE A 103 10.36 -2.74 17.99
CA ILE A 103 9.52 -3.91 17.73
C ILE A 103 10.41 -5.14 17.88
N ASN A 104 10.04 -6.00 18.82
CA ASN A 104 10.86 -7.11 19.26
C ASN A 104 10.20 -8.45 18.91
N ASP A 105 10.98 -9.33 18.31
CA ASP A 105 10.74 -10.77 18.30
C ASP A 105 11.66 -11.42 19.32
N THR A 106 11.08 -12.05 20.35
CA THR A 106 11.84 -12.57 21.49
C THR A 106 11.54 -14.05 21.71
N PHE A 107 12.58 -14.86 21.82
CA PHE A 107 12.50 -16.32 21.91
C PHE A 107 13.40 -16.87 23.02
N PRO A 108 12.96 -17.87 23.79
CA PRO A 108 13.85 -18.59 24.70
C PRO A 108 14.81 -19.49 23.92
N ILE A 109 16.05 -19.58 24.39
CA ILE A 109 17.01 -20.61 23.95
C ILE A 109 16.71 -21.84 24.79
N ILE A 110 16.31 -22.96 24.17
CA ILE A 110 15.96 -24.19 24.89
C ILE A 110 16.92 -25.30 24.48
N GLU A 111 17.60 -25.88 25.47
CA GLU A 111 18.47 -27.04 25.28
C GLU A 111 18.03 -28.15 26.25
N ASN A 112 17.78 -29.35 25.73
CA ASN A 112 17.35 -30.50 26.53
C ASN A 112 16.13 -30.20 27.45
N GLY A 113 15.19 -29.39 26.96
CA GLY A 113 13.98 -28.99 27.70
C GLY A 113 14.21 -27.94 28.80
N LYS A 114 15.40 -27.38 28.94
CA LYS A 114 15.72 -26.30 29.87
C LYS A 114 15.99 -25.00 29.12
N ILE A 115 15.49 -23.89 29.65
CA ILE A 115 15.78 -22.56 29.10
C ILE A 115 17.21 -22.17 29.46
N LYS A 116 18.04 -21.94 28.45
CA LYS A 116 19.47 -21.60 28.51
C LYS A 116 19.77 -20.11 28.32
N GLY A 117 18.75 -19.34 28.00
CA GLY A 117 18.88 -17.92 27.67
C GLY A 117 17.66 -17.43 26.91
N ALA A 118 17.75 -16.20 26.42
CA ALA A 118 16.75 -15.63 25.53
C ALA A 118 17.43 -14.74 24.49
N ILE A 119 16.85 -14.71 23.29
CA ILE A 119 17.28 -13.91 22.15
C ILE A 119 16.18 -12.91 21.87
N GLU A 120 16.56 -11.65 21.71
CA GLU A 120 15.73 -10.61 21.14
C GLU A 120 16.30 -10.18 19.79
N ILE A 121 15.40 -10.11 18.82
CA ILE A 121 15.64 -9.50 17.52
C ILE A 121 14.83 -8.21 17.48
N SER A 122 15.53 -7.10 17.55
CA SER A 122 14.93 -5.78 17.71
C SER A 122 15.03 -5.02 16.39
N LYS A 123 13.88 -4.54 15.92
CA LYS A 123 13.80 -3.58 14.82
C LYS A 123 13.50 -2.22 15.42
N GLU A 124 14.35 -1.26 15.13
CA GLU A 124 14.14 0.13 15.50
C GLU A 124 12.81 0.63 14.91
N ILE A 125 11.93 1.23 15.73
CA ILE A 125 10.80 2.00 15.18
C ILE A 125 11.27 3.37 14.67
N SER A 126 12.45 3.79 15.08
CA SER A 126 13.05 5.07 14.71
C SER A 126 13.82 4.97 13.39
N ASN A 127 13.08 4.78 12.29
CA ASN A 127 13.21 5.59 11.08
C ASN A 127 12.21 5.16 9.99
N LEU A 128 10.91 5.37 10.25
CA LEU A 128 10.00 5.80 9.17
C LEU A 128 10.50 7.07 8.47
N LYS A 129 11.52 7.75 9.02
CA LYS A 129 12.33 8.79 8.36
C LYS A 129 13.37 8.27 7.35
N GLN A 130 13.70 6.97 7.29
CA GLN A 130 14.61 6.45 6.25
C GLN A 130 13.87 5.80 5.08
N THR A 131 12.68 5.24 5.31
CA THR A 131 11.79 4.84 4.22
C THR A 131 11.21 6.06 3.49
N ILE A 132 11.07 7.20 4.18
CA ILE A 132 10.90 8.52 3.57
C ILE A 132 12.30 9.14 3.41
N ARG A 133 13.05 8.75 2.37
CA ARG A 133 14.40 9.26 2.03
C ARG A 133 14.69 10.69 2.56
N MET A 134 15.20 10.82 3.78
CA MET A 134 15.71 12.09 4.31
C MET A 134 17.18 12.27 3.89
N GLY A 135 17.40 12.44 2.59
CA GLY A 135 18.60 13.14 2.10
C GLY A 135 18.31 14.64 2.00
N PRO A 136 19.33 15.51 1.81
CA PRO A 136 19.07 16.88 1.41
C PRO A 136 18.20 16.84 0.16
N SER A 137 17.05 17.53 0.23
CA SER A 137 16.07 17.75 -0.82
C SER A 137 16.68 17.57 -2.22
N ARG A 138 16.64 16.34 -2.77
CA ARG A 138 16.82 16.18 -4.20
C ARG A 138 15.60 16.88 -4.75
N LYS A 139 15.80 18.05 -5.38
CA LYS A 139 14.87 18.58 -6.37
C LYS A 139 14.30 17.37 -7.09
N GLN A 140 13.05 17.00 -6.81
CA GLN A 140 12.43 15.91 -7.55
C GLN A 140 12.44 16.44 -8.98
N SER A 141 13.19 15.77 -9.86
CA SER A 141 13.13 16.10 -11.27
C SER A 141 11.71 15.81 -11.68
N THR A 142 10.90 16.85 -11.86
CA THR A 142 9.55 16.74 -12.37
C THR A 142 9.66 16.25 -13.81
N LYS A 143 9.26 15.01 -14.06
CA LYS A 143 9.46 14.37 -15.37
C LYS A 143 8.28 14.54 -16.29
N PHE A 144 7.10 14.82 -15.74
CA PHE A 144 5.85 14.76 -16.47
C PHE A 144 5.35 16.14 -16.90
N THR A 145 4.85 16.20 -18.12
CA THR A 145 4.11 17.32 -18.72
C THR A 145 2.73 16.80 -19.15
N PHE A 146 1.83 17.68 -19.58
CA PHE A 146 0.50 17.22 -20.02
C PHE A 146 0.59 16.24 -21.20
N ASP A 147 1.66 16.29 -22.00
CA ASP A 147 1.91 15.37 -23.11
C ASP A 147 2.22 13.93 -22.66
N HIS A 148 2.57 13.72 -21.39
CA HIS A 148 2.76 12.40 -20.81
C HIS A 148 1.45 11.75 -20.32
N ILE A 149 0.33 12.48 -20.38
CA ILE A 149 -0.98 11.96 -19.97
C ILE A 149 -1.62 11.28 -21.17
N ILE A 150 -1.84 9.96 -21.04
CA ILE A 150 -2.36 9.13 -22.11
C ILE A 150 -3.89 9.08 -22.03
N GLY A 151 -4.54 9.30 -23.17
CA GLY A 151 -5.98 9.17 -23.36
C GLY A 151 -6.53 10.25 -24.28
N ASP A 152 -7.51 9.87 -25.10
CA ASP A 152 -8.18 10.74 -26.08
C ASP A 152 -9.66 10.96 -25.74
N SER A 153 -10.16 10.33 -24.67
CA SER A 153 -11.53 10.51 -24.21
C SER A 153 -11.84 11.98 -23.90
N GLU A 154 -13.07 12.41 -24.20
CA GLU A 154 -13.51 13.78 -23.89
C GLU A 154 -13.32 14.11 -22.41
N ALA A 155 -13.56 13.12 -21.53
CA ALA A 155 -13.41 13.25 -20.10
C ALA A 155 -11.98 13.65 -19.70
N ILE A 156 -10.94 12.99 -20.22
CA ILE A 156 -9.55 13.34 -19.86
C ILE A 156 -9.08 14.61 -20.57
N GLN A 157 -9.47 14.81 -21.83
CA GLN A 157 -9.08 15.97 -22.64
C GLN A 157 -9.65 17.28 -22.10
N SER A 158 -10.87 17.24 -21.55
CA SER A 158 -11.46 18.38 -20.85
C SER A 158 -10.61 18.79 -19.64
N ILE A 159 -10.20 17.83 -18.80
CA ILE A 159 -9.39 18.10 -17.60
C ILE A 159 -7.97 18.58 -17.96
N ILE A 160 -7.37 18.04 -19.02
CA ILE A 160 -6.08 18.55 -19.56
C ILE A 160 -6.24 20.02 -19.97
N THR A 161 -7.32 20.35 -20.67
CA THR A 161 -7.60 21.72 -21.13
C THR A 161 -7.80 22.67 -19.96
N GLU A 162 -8.54 22.26 -18.92
CA GLU A 162 -8.71 23.02 -17.70
C GLU A 162 -7.38 23.20 -16.95
N GLY A 163 -6.61 22.12 -16.79
CA GLY A 163 -5.28 22.14 -16.21
C GLY A 163 -4.37 23.16 -16.90
N LYS A 164 -4.36 23.17 -18.24
CA LYS A 164 -3.60 24.13 -19.06
C LYS A 164 -4.01 25.60 -18.84
N ARG A 165 -5.28 25.87 -18.52
CA ARG A 165 -5.73 27.24 -18.20
C ARG A 165 -5.22 27.71 -16.85
N VAL A 166 -5.16 26.82 -15.86
CA VAL A 166 -4.84 27.11 -14.46
C VAL A 166 -3.34 27.37 -14.25
N ILE A 167 -2.50 26.93 -15.18
CA ILE A 167 -1.05 27.19 -15.21
C ILE A 167 -0.72 28.69 -15.02
N ARG A 168 -1.57 29.58 -15.57
CA ARG A 168 -1.33 31.04 -15.63
C ARG A 168 -1.39 31.74 -14.28
N THR A 169 -1.99 31.12 -13.27
CA THR A 169 -2.15 31.71 -11.93
C THR A 169 -1.34 30.94 -10.90
N SER A 170 -1.13 31.55 -9.74
CA SER A 170 -0.51 30.89 -8.57
C SER A 170 -1.55 30.42 -7.55
N SER A 171 -2.81 30.29 -7.95
CA SER A 171 -3.91 29.85 -7.08
C SER A 171 -3.68 28.42 -6.59
N SER A 172 -4.20 28.12 -5.40
CA SER A 172 -4.30 26.75 -4.90
C SER A 172 -5.15 25.89 -5.83
N ILE A 173 -4.76 24.62 -5.96
CA ILE A 173 -5.46 23.66 -6.80
C ILE A 173 -5.78 22.42 -5.97
N LEU A 174 -7.01 21.94 -6.05
CA LEU A 174 -7.42 20.65 -5.50
C LEU A 174 -7.61 19.65 -6.64
N LEU A 175 -6.85 18.57 -6.63
CA LEU A 175 -7.01 17.43 -7.54
C LEU A 175 -7.86 16.37 -6.85
N VAL A 176 -9.07 16.15 -7.36
CA VAL A 176 -10.01 15.16 -6.84
C VAL A 176 -9.99 13.95 -7.75
N GLY A 177 -9.94 12.75 -7.19
CA GLY A 177 -10.10 11.53 -7.97
C GLY A 177 -9.56 10.33 -7.24
N GLU A 178 -10.04 9.14 -7.59
CA GLU A 178 -9.66 7.89 -6.91
C GLU A 178 -8.15 7.61 -6.95
N THR A 179 -7.69 6.72 -6.07
CA THR A 179 -6.30 6.25 -6.08
C THR A 179 -5.98 5.57 -7.42
N GLY A 180 -4.81 5.90 -7.98
CA GLY A 180 -4.37 5.34 -9.26
C GLY A 180 -4.89 6.04 -10.52
N THR A 181 -5.59 7.17 -10.41
CA THR A 181 -6.07 7.96 -11.58
C THR A 181 -5.00 8.84 -12.24
N GLY A 182 -3.85 9.05 -11.60
CA GLY A 182 -2.74 9.86 -12.13
C GLY A 182 -2.66 11.29 -11.58
N LYS A 183 -3.22 11.58 -10.39
CA LYS A 183 -3.19 12.92 -9.77
C LYS A 183 -1.78 13.53 -9.68
N GLU A 184 -0.76 12.73 -9.38
CA GLU A 184 0.62 13.22 -9.34
C GLU A 184 1.14 13.67 -10.72
N LEU A 185 0.78 12.96 -11.81
CA LEU A 185 1.16 13.36 -13.17
C LEU A 185 0.56 14.72 -13.51
N PHE A 186 -0.70 14.96 -13.15
CA PHE A 186 -1.35 16.26 -13.31
C PHE A 186 -0.66 17.35 -12.50
N ALA A 187 -0.32 17.10 -11.23
CA ALA A 187 0.37 18.06 -10.38
C ALA A 187 1.75 18.45 -10.94
N GLN A 188 2.53 17.46 -11.39
CA GLN A 188 3.83 17.71 -12.02
C GLN A 188 3.68 18.46 -13.35
N SER A 189 2.67 18.13 -14.17
CA SER A 189 2.39 18.79 -15.44
C SER A 189 2.05 20.27 -15.25
N ILE A 190 1.18 20.57 -14.28
CA ILE A 190 0.82 21.94 -13.92
C ILE A 190 2.05 22.72 -13.47
N HIS A 191 2.93 22.12 -12.66
CA HIS A 191 4.16 22.78 -12.22
C HIS A 191 5.10 23.05 -13.40
N ASN A 192 5.39 22.04 -14.20
CA ASN A 192 6.35 22.08 -15.30
C ASN A 192 6.00 23.05 -16.41
N GLU A 193 4.72 23.30 -16.64
CA GLU A 193 4.29 24.24 -17.66
C GLU A 193 3.98 25.64 -17.07
N SER A 194 4.13 25.84 -15.76
CA SER A 194 3.89 27.12 -15.08
C SER A 194 5.10 28.06 -15.06
N GLN A 195 4.85 29.30 -14.63
CA GLN A 195 5.91 30.29 -14.36
C GLN A 195 6.90 29.83 -13.28
N ARG A 196 6.56 28.80 -12.49
CA ARG A 196 7.41 28.22 -11.44
C ARG A 196 8.14 26.95 -11.88
N SER A 197 8.14 26.60 -13.17
CA SER A 197 8.75 25.36 -13.70
C SER A 197 10.25 25.19 -13.39
N THR A 198 10.99 26.30 -13.23
CA THR A 198 12.41 26.27 -12.87
C THR A 198 12.65 26.30 -11.35
N LYS A 199 11.58 26.36 -10.55
CA LYS A 199 11.60 26.48 -9.08
C LYS A 199 11.41 25.08 -8.45
N PRO A 200 11.62 24.93 -7.13
CA PRO A 200 11.45 23.63 -6.49
C PRO A 200 10.01 23.10 -6.63
N PHE A 201 9.90 21.81 -6.95
CA PHE A 201 8.68 21.02 -6.76
C PHE A 201 8.94 20.03 -5.63
N ILE A 202 8.20 20.16 -4.55
CA ILE A 202 8.28 19.29 -3.39
C ILE A 202 6.96 18.53 -3.29
N SER A 203 7.02 17.20 -3.25
CA SER A 203 5.86 16.34 -3.10
C SER A 203 5.93 15.58 -1.79
N GLN A 204 4.84 15.59 -1.04
CA GLN A 204 4.68 14.85 0.20
C GLN A 204 3.34 14.13 0.21
N ASN A 205 3.39 12.79 0.29
CA ASN A 205 2.21 11.98 0.57
C ASN A 205 1.94 11.99 2.07
N CYS A 206 0.70 12.33 2.44
CA CYS A 206 0.27 12.50 3.82
C CYS A 206 -0.20 11.21 4.50
N ALA A 207 -0.36 10.12 3.76
CA ALA A 207 -0.79 8.84 4.29
C ALA A 207 0.32 8.17 5.12
N ALA A 208 -0.11 7.46 6.17
CA ALA A 208 0.74 6.60 7.01
C ALA A 208 1.90 7.30 7.77
N ILE A 209 1.93 8.65 7.82
CA ILE A 209 2.92 9.40 8.61
C ILE A 209 2.30 9.85 9.94
N PRO A 210 2.93 9.56 11.10
CA PRO A 210 2.45 10.04 12.39
C PRO A 210 2.37 11.57 12.44
N ASP A 211 1.34 12.11 13.08
CA ASP A 211 1.06 13.55 13.13
C ASP A 211 2.25 14.41 13.55
N THR A 212 2.98 14.00 14.60
CA THR A 212 4.14 14.74 15.11
C THR A 212 5.28 14.81 14.10
N LEU A 213 5.49 13.73 13.34
CA LEU A 213 6.47 13.68 12.28
C LEU A 213 6.01 14.53 11.09
N MET A 214 4.74 14.42 10.71
CA MET A 214 4.17 15.22 9.63
C MET A 214 4.26 16.72 9.95
N GLU A 215 3.96 17.13 11.18
CA GLU A 215 4.12 18.51 11.60
C GLU A 215 5.58 18.98 11.43
N SER A 216 6.52 18.17 11.90
CA SER A 216 7.95 18.48 11.82
C SER A 216 8.44 18.56 10.38
N LEU A 217 7.92 17.70 9.50
CA LEU A 217 8.22 17.73 8.07
C LEU A 217 7.66 19.00 7.42
N LEU A 218 6.38 19.32 7.62
CA LEU A 218 5.74 20.47 6.98
C LEU A 218 6.37 21.80 7.43
N PHE A 219 6.50 22.00 8.73
CA PHE A 219 6.82 23.31 9.31
C PHE A 219 8.28 23.46 9.78
N GLY A 220 9.02 22.36 9.88
CA GLY A 220 10.39 22.38 10.39
C GLY A 220 10.46 22.43 11.92
N THR A 221 11.66 22.25 12.45
CA THR A 221 11.92 22.16 13.90
C THR A 221 13.03 23.12 14.29
N ASN A 222 12.87 23.79 15.44
CA ASN A 222 13.98 24.49 16.09
C ASN A 222 14.69 23.56 17.08
N ARG A 223 15.98 23.81 17.30
CA ARG A 223 16.73 23.14 18.36
C ARG A 223 16.05 23.36 19.72
N GLY A 224 15.76 22.27 20.43
CA GLY A 224 15.12 22.32 21.76
C GLY A 224 13.57 22.32 21.74
N ALA A 225 12.94 22.16 20.57
CA ALA A 225 11.49 21.99 20.48
C ALA A 225 10.97 20.73 21.22
N PHE A 226 11.77 19.67 21.23
CA PHE A 226 11.60 18.45 22.02
C PHE A 226 12.98 17.82 22.25
N THR A 227 13.06 16.76 23.07
CA THR A 227 14.31 16.05 23.36
C THR A 227 14.94 15.49 22.08
N GLY A 228 16.17 15.91 21.77
CA GLY A 228 16.87 15.51 20.53
C GLY A 228 16.46 16.28 19.27
N ALA A 229 15.61 17.32 19.38
CA ALA A 229 15.26 18.17 18.25
C ALA A 229 16.49 18.92 17.70
N ILE A 230 16.76 18.71 16.42
CA ILE A 230 17.76 19.47 15.64
C ILE A 230 17.08 20.59 14.87
N ASP A 231 17.84 21.64 14.57
CA ASP A 231 17.32 22.70 13.70
C ASP A 231 17.21 22.17 12.26
N LYS A 232 16.00 22.19 11.70
CA LYS A 232 15.72 21.68 10.35
C LYS A 232 14.60 22.48 9.69
N ALA A 233 14.84 22.87 8.45
CA ALA A 233 13.83 23.52 7.60
C ALA A 233 12.68 22.57 7.29
N GLY A 234 11.45 23.10 7.26
CA GLY A 234 10.27 22.35 6.83
C GLY A 234 10.06 22.37 5.31
N LEU A 235 9.16 21.53 4.81
CA LEU A 235 8.80 21.43 3.39
C LEU A 235 8.28 22.75 2.83
N PHE A 236 7.58 23.56 3.63
CA PHE A 236 7.16 24.91 3.22
C PHE A 236 8.34 25.84 2.93
N GLU A 237 9.42 25.73 3.73
CA GLU A 237 10.63 26.52 3.48
C GLU A 237 11.39 26.00 2.28
N GLU A 238 11.48 24.67 2.12
CA GLU A 238 12.13 24.04 0.97
C GLU A 238 11.42 24.33 -0.35
N ALA A 239 10.09 24.43 -0.32
CA ALA A 239 9.25 24.75 -1.47
C ALA A 239 9.11 26.26 -1.75
N ASN A 240 9.79 27.12 -0.98
CA ASN A 240 9.61 28.57 -1.09
C ASN A 240 9.97 29.09 -2.50
N GLY A 241 9.09 29.91 -3.09
CA GLY A 241 9.13 30.36 -4.48
C GLY A 241 8.74 29.30 -5.51
N GLY A 242 8.45 28.07 -5.08
CA GLY A 242 8.15 26.89 -5.89
C GLY A 242 6.73 26.36 -5.70
N THR A 243 6.57 25.05 -5.71
CA THR A 243 5.28 24.35 -5.57
C THR A 243 5.39 23.22 -4.56
N LEU A 244 4.41 23.13 -3.66
CA LEU A 244 4.25 22.04 -2.71
C LEU A 244 3.01 21.23 -3.08
N LEU A 245 3.22 19.95 -3.39
CA LEU A 245 2.18 18.94 -3.56
C LEU A 245 1.92 18.24 -2.23
N LEU A 246 0.68 18.30 -1.76
CA LEU A 246 0.18 17.57 -0.59
C LEU A 246 -0.76 16.46 -1.08
N ASP A 247 -0.26 15.24 -1.15
CA ASP A 247 -1.01 14.10 -1.67
C ASP A 247 -1.80 13.42 -0.54
N GLU A 248 -3.08 13.12 -0.79
CA GLU A 248 -4.06 12.57 0.17
C GLU A 248 -4.27 13.45 1.42
N ILE A 249 -4.71 14.69 1.20
CA ILE A 249 -4.91 15.70 2.27
C ILE A 249 -5.91 15.28 3.34
N ASN A 250 -6.89 14.45 2.98
CA ASN A 250 -7.87 13.86 3.89
C ASN A 250 -7.26 12.85 4.89
N SER A 251 -6.00 12.46 4.70
CA SER A 251 -5.25 11.64 5.66
C SER A 251 -4.65 12.46 6.82
N LEU A 252 -4.60 13.78 6.71
CA LEU A 252 -4.11 14.64 7.80
C LEU A 252 -5.13 14.75 8.92
N SER A 253 -4.66 14.78 10.17
CA SER A 253 -5.54 15.04 11.30
C SER A 253 -6.13 16.46 11.26
N PRO A 254 -7.31 16.69 11.86
CA PRO A 254 -7.93 18.02 11.91
C PRO A 254 -7.04 19.11 12.52
N ALA A 255 -6.14 18.74 13.43
CA ALA A 255 -5.19 19.66 14.06
C ALA A 255 -4.11 20.13 13.05
N LEU A 256 -3.57 19.21 12.25
CA LEU A 256 -2.63 19.55 11.18
C LEU A 256 -3.29 20.35 10.08
N GLN A 257 -4.53 20.01 9.72
CA GLN A 257 -5.33 20.78 8.78
C GLN A 257 -5.53 22.23 9.23
N ALA A 258 -5.74 22.47 10.52
CA ALA A 258 -5.85 23.82 11.08
C ALA A 258 -4.54 24.63 10.96
N LYS A 259 -3.39 23.99 11.19
CA LYS A 259 -2.07 24.62 11.02
C LYS A 259 -1.78 24.91 9.56
N LEU A 260 -2.11 23.97 8.68
CA LEU A 260 -2.00 24.13 7.24
C LEU A 260 -2.85 25.29 6.73
N LEU A 261 -4.10 25.40 7.21
CA LEU A 261 -4.98 26.52 6.87
C LEU A 261 -4.33 27.88 7.15
N ARG A 262 -3.74 28.04 8.35
CA ARG A 262 -3.03 29.27 8.73
C ARG A 262 -1.87 29.57 7.78
N ALA A 263 -1.06 28.56 7.46
CA ALA A 263 0.06 28.73 6.53
C ALA A 263 -0.39 29.20 5.13
N ILE A 264 -1.53 28.70 4.63
CA ILE A 264 -2.06 29.06 3.31
C ILE A 264 -2.78 30.42 3.32
N GLN A 265 -3.41 30.78 4.44
CA GLN A 265 -4.13 32.04 4.59
C GLN A 265 -3.17 33.20 4.84
N GLU A 266 -2.29 33.08 5.82
CA GLU A 266 -1.38 34.13 6.29
C GLU A 266 -0.10 34.21 5.45
N LYS A 267 0.19 33.17 4.64
CA LYS A 267 1.46 33.03 3.91
C LYS A 267 2.69 33.12 4.83
N THR A 268 2.53 32.68 6.06
CA THR A 268 3.60 32.61 7.05
C THR A 268 3.61 31.22 7.68
N ILE A 269 4.79 30.78 8.10
CA ILE A 269 4.93 29.57 8.90
C ILE A 269 5.73 29.87 10.16
N ARG A 270 5.56 29.01 11.16
CA ARG A 270 6.35 29.01 12.38
C ARG A 270 6.90 27.61 12.60
N ARG A 271 8.22 27.49 12.77
CA ARG A 271 8.85 26.22 13.12
C ARG A 271 8.37 25.72 14.48
N ILE A 272 8.35 24.41 14.67
CA ILE A 272 8.01 23.81 15.96
C ILE A 272 9.04 24.26 17.00
N GLY A 273 8.56 24.77 18.15
CA GLY A 273 9.40 25.34 19.21
C GLY A 273 9.99 26.72 18.88
N GLY A 274 9.71 27.27 17.71
CA GLY A 274 10.08 28.63 17.33
C GLY A 274 9.04 29.66 17.74
N THR A 275 9.47 30.90 17.94
CA THR A 275 8.59 32.05 18.23
C THR A 275 8.48 33.01 17.04
N HIS A 276 9.35 32.89 16.05
CA HIS A 276 9.40 33.76 14.87
C HIS A 276 8.59 33.19 13.72
N GLU A 277 7.78 34.03 13.11
CA GLU A 277 7.10 33.74 11.85
C GLU A 277 8.01 34.06 10.67
N LYS A 278 7.85 33.29 9.61
CA LYS A 278 8.60 33.43 8.36
C LYS A 278 7.62 33.45 7.19
N GLU A 279 7.70 34.49 6.37
CA GLU A 279 6.91 34.59 5.14
C GLU A 279 7.33 33.53 4.12
N ILE A 280 6.34 32.99 3.42
CA ILE A 280 6.49 31.97 2.40
C ILE A 280 5.70 32.32 1.14
N ASP A 281 6.28 32.04 -0.03
CA ASP A 281 5.63 32.14 -1.33
C ASP A 281 5.56 30.76 -1.99
N VAL A 282 4.60 29.94 -1.58
CA VAL A 282 4.46 28.56 -2.05
C VAL A 282 3.13 28.39 -2.79
N ARG A 283 3.18 27.86 -4.02
CA ARG A 283 1.98 27.41 -4.73
C ARG A 283 1.57 26.06 -4.18
N ILE A 284 0.32 25.92 -3.76
CA ILE A 284 -0.20 24.68 -3.19
C ILE A 284 -0.99 23.91 -4.24
N ILE A 285 -0.65 22.64 -4.40
CA ILE A 285 -1.48 21.65 -5.09
C ILE A 285 -1.79 20.57 -4.05
N ALA A 286 -3.07 20.33 -3.78
CA ALA A 286 -3.50 19.27 -2.87
C ALA A 286 -4.23 18.19 -3.65
N THR A 287 -4.19 16.95 -3.18
CA THR A 287 -4.98 15.86 -3.74
C THR A 287 -5.90 15.25 -2.69
N ILE A 288 -7.02 14.70 -3.14
CA ILE A 288 -7.94 13.91 -2.32
C ILE A 288 -8.40 12.70 -3.13
N ASN A 289 -8.51 11.55 -2.46
CA ASN A 289 -8.81 10.26 -3.10
C ASN A 289 -10.30 9.87 -3.06
N GLU A 290 -11.15 10.77 -2.57
CA GLU A 290 -12.60 10.59 -2.41
C GLU A 290 -13.33 11.92 -2.64
N ASP A 291 -14.66 11.89 -2.57
CA ASP A 291 -15.47 13.09 -2.70
C ASP A 291 -15.19 14.07 -1.54
N PRO A 292 -14.89 15.37 -1.83
CA PRO A 292 -14.60 16.34 -0.80
C PRO A 292 -15.75 16.60 0.17
N PHE A 293 -17.00 16.56 -0.29
CA PHE A 293 -18.17 16.80 0.57
C PHE A 293 -18.43 15.61 1.48
N GLU A 294 -18.22 14.38 1.00
CA GLU A 294 -18.23 13.19 1.86
C GLU A 294 -17.12 13.24 2.92
N ALA A 295 -15.91 13.64 2.53
CA ALA A 295 -14.79 13.81 3.46
C ALA A 295 -15.10 14.86 4.54
N ILE A 296 -15.77 15.97 4.19
CA ILE A 296 -16.22 16.99 5.14
C ILE A 296 -17.30 16.42 6.07
N ALA A 297 -18.31 15.76 5.53
CA ALA A 297 -19.39 15.15 6.31
C ALA A 297 -18.87 14.12 7.33
N HIS A 298 -17.75 13.47 7.03
CA HIS A 298 -17.11 12.46 7.87
C HIS A 298 -15.97 13.03 8.74
N ASN A 299 -15.84 14.36 8.86
CA ASN A 299 -14.80 15.05 9.63
C ASN A 299 -13.35 14.68 9.23
N ARG A 300 -13.15 14.18 8.01
CA ARG A 300 -11.83 13.88 7.43
C ARG A 300 -11.23 15.07 6.70
N LEU A 301 -12.04 16.05 6.32
CA LEU A 301 -11.60 17.32 5.78
C LEU A 301 -12.33 18.47 6.46
N ARG A 302 -11.61 19.50 6.90
CA ARG A 302 -12.25 20.71 7.40
C ARG A 302 -12.82 21.54 6.26
N GLU A 303 -14.04 22.03 6.46
CA GLU A 303 -14.75 22.86 5.48
C GLU A 303 -13.97 24.17 5.16
N ASP A 304 -13.40 24.82 6.18
CA ASP A 304 -12.60 26.05 6.01
C ASP A 304 -11.32 25.82 5.19
N LEU A 305 -10.65 24.68 5.38
CA LEU A 305 -9.50 24.28 4.59
C LEU A 305 -9.89 23.92 3.15
N TYR A 306 -11.02 23.21 2.96
CA TYR A 306 -11.53 22.88 1.64
C TYR A 306 -11.65 24.14 0.79
N TYR A 307 -12.41 25.15 1.23
CA TYR A 307 -12.61 26.38 0.44
C TYR A 307 -11.32 27.15 0.14
N ARG A 308 -10.28 26.97 0.95
CA ARG A 308 -8.97 27.60 0.71
C ARG A 308 -8.10 26.84 -0.29
N LEU A 309 -8.27 25.52 -0.38
CA LEU A 309 -7.57 24.66 -1.32
C LEU A 309 -8.29 24.59 -2.68
N SER A 310 -9.62 24.56 -2.68
CA SER A 310 -10.49 24.38 -3.85
C SER A 310 -10.75 25.66 -4.65
N VAL A 311 -9.78 26.59 -4.70
CA VAL A 311 -9.88 27.80 -5.54
C VAL A 311 -10.02 27.40 -7.01
N VAL A 312 -9.31 26.34 -7.39
CA VAL A 312 -9.54 25.59 -8.63
C VAL A 312 -9.62 24.11 -8.25
N THR A 313 -10.65 23.43 -8.73
CA THR A 313 -10.80 21.98 -8.55
C THR A 313 -10.74 21.29 -9.90
N LEU A 314 -9.89 20.28 -10.02
CA LEU A 314 -9.84 19.40 -11.19
C LEU A 314 -10.24 17.99 -10.76
N CYS A 315 -11.32 17.48 -11.34
CA CYS A 315 -11.85 16.15 -11.04
C CYS A 315 -11.35 15.15 -12.08
N LEU A 316 -10.43 14.27 -11.70
CA LEU A 316 -9.89 13.24 -12.56
C LEU A 316 -10.86 12.05 -12.61
N PRO A 317 -11.36 11.68 -13.80
CA PRO A 317 -12.31 10.59 -13.94
C PRO A 317 -11.63 9.24 -13.64
N PRO A 318 -12.33 8.32 -12.95
CA PRO A 318 -11.87 6.95 -12.82
C PRO A 318 -11.83 6.25 -14.18
N LEU A 319 -11.01 5.21 -14.32
CA LEU A 319 -10.77 4.53 -15.60
C LEU A 319 -12.05 3.93 -16.19
N ARG A 320 -13.00 3.51 -15.35
CA ARG A 320 -14.33 3.02 -15.78
C ARG A 320 -15.20 4.06 -16.49
N GLU A 321 -14.94 5.36 -16.30
CA GLU A 321 -15.64 6.46 -16.97
C GLU A 321 -14.94 6.89 -18.28
N ARG A 322 -13.74 6.37 -18.53
CA ARG A 322 -12.94 6.65 -19.73
C ARG A 322 -12.42 5.36 -20.37
N LYS A 323 -13.32 4.39 -20.57
CA LYS A 323 -12.97 3.07 -21.11
C LYS A 323 -12.32 3.11 -22.49
N GLU A 324 -12.61 4.14 -23.27
CA GLU A 324 -12.00 4.37 -24.59
C GLU A 324 -10.47 4.53 -24.52
N ASP A 325 -9.95 5.03 -23.39
CA ASP A 325 -8.50 5.23 -23.19
C ASP A 325 -7.76 3.95 -22.81
N ILE A 326 -8.47 2.87 -22.46
CA ILE A 326 -7.86 1.65 -21.91
C ILE A 326 -6.87 1.04 -22.90
N LEU A 327 -7.20 0.94 -24.19
CA LEU A 327 -6.28 0.34 -25.17
C LEU A 327 -5.03 1.18 -25.39
N ALA A 328 -5.15 2.51 -25.41
CA ALA A 328 -4.00 3.40 -25.51
C ALA A 328 -3.06 3.24 -24.30
N LEU A 329 -3.63 3.10 -23.10
CA LEU A 329 -2.88 2.83 -21.88
C LEU A 329 -2.21 1.44 -21.91
N VAL A 330 -2.92 0.40 -22.34
CA VAL A 330 -2.37 -0.95 -22.49
C VAL A 330 -1.18 -0.94 -23.44
N GLN A 331 -1.32 -0.31 -24.61
CA GLN A 331 -0.26 -0.22 -25.60
C GLN A 331 0.97 0.50 -25.03
N HIS A 332 0.76 1.62 -24.34
CA HIS A 332 1.84 2.35 -23.69
C HIS A 332 2.60 1.49 -22.67
N PHE A 333 1.89 0.73 -21.82
CA PHE A 333 2.54 -0.13 -20.83
C PHE A 333 3.27 -1.30 -21.49
N ILE A 334 2.72 -1.90 -22.55
CA ILE A 334 3.41 -2.93 -23.33
C ILE A 334 4.73 -2.39 -23.88
N GLU A 335 4.74 -1.21 -24.51
CA GLU A 335 5.96 -0.59 -25.06
C GLU A 335 7.00 -0.29 -23.97
N LYS A 336 6.53 0.25 -22.83
CA LYS A 336 7.36 0.52 -21.65
C LYS A 336 8.06 -0.76 -21.16
N TYR A 337 7.31 -1.83 -20.96
CA TYR A 337 7.85 -3.07 -20.38
C TYR A 337 8.58 -3.94 -21.40
N ASN A 338 8.28 -3.85 -22.69
CA ASN A 338 9.11 -4.44 -23.75
C ASN A 338 10.54 -3.88 -23.68
N THR A 339 10.66 -2.55 -23.58
CA THR A 339 11.95 -1.88 -23.45
C THR A 339 12.68 -2.31 -22.18
N GLN A 340 11.96 -2.48 -21.07
CA GLN A 340 12.53 -2.83 -19.78
C GLN A 340 12.94 -4.30 -19.65
N PHE A 341 12.14 -5.22 -20.20
CA PHE A 341 12.34 -6.67 -20.07
C PHE A 341 13.02 -7.30 -21.29
N GLY A 342 13.21 -6.54 -22.38
CA GLY A 342 13.77 -7.06 -23.62
C GLY A 342 12.83 -8.00 -24.37
N LEU A 343 11.52 -7.76 -24.25
CA LEU A 343 10.46 -8.56 -24.88
C LEU A 343 9.98 -7.91 -26.18
N ASN A 344 9.25 -8.67 -27.00
CA ASN A 344 8.64 -8.22 -28.24
C ASN A 344 7.11 -8.46 -28.24
N VAL A 345 6.46 -8.15 -27.11
CA VAL A 345 5.00 -8.24 -27.01
C VAL A 345 4.38 -7.15 -27.87
N THR A 346 3.44 -7.52 -28.73
CA THR A 346 2.77 -6.61 -29.65
C THR A 346 1.40 -6.19 -29.17
N ASP A 347 0.69 -7.07 -28.45
CA ASP A 347 -0.71 -6.86 -28.13
C ASP A 347 -1.24 -7.81 -27.04
N VAL A 348 -2.53 -7.66 -26.70
CA VAL A 348 -3.32 -8.54 -25.84
C VAL A 348 -4.35 -9.33 -26.68
N ASP A 349 -4.69 -10.54 -26.24
CA ASP A 349 -5.71 -11.36 -26.91
C ASP A 349 -7.11 -10.73 -26.81
N VAL A 350 -8.03 -11.18 -27.68
CA VAL A 350 -9.41 -10.66 -27.73
C VAL A 350 -10.17 -10.84 -26.41
N ASN A 351 -9.96 -11.95 -25.71
CA ASN A 351 -10.63 -12.23 -24.44
C ASN A 351 -10.15 -11.31 -23.32
N VAL A 352 -8.85 -11.00 -23.31
CA VAL A 352 -8.21 -10.06 -22.39
C VAL A 352 -8.70 -8.64 -22.67
N ARG A 353 -8.83 -8.24 -23.93
CA ARG A 353 -9.41 -6.93 -24.30
C ARG A 353 -10.86 -6.79 -23.84
N GLU A 354 -11.70 -7.80 -24.10
CA GLU A 354 -13.09 -7.80 -23.66
C GLU A 354 -13.19 -7.69 -22.13
N PHE A 355 -12.35 -8.44 -21.41
CA PHE A 355 -12.23 -8.32 -19.96
C PHE A 355 -11.84 -6.90 -19.53
N PHE A 356 -10.85 -6.28 -20.18
CA PHE A 356 -10.44 -4.92 -19.84
C PHE A 356 -11.55 -3.88 -20.03
N TYR A 357 -12.42 -4.05 -21.03
CA TYR A 357 -13.59 -3.19 -21.21
C TYR A 357 -14.72 -3.49 -20.22
N ALA A 358 -14.89 -4.74 -19.82
CA ALA A 358 -15.93 -5.14 -18.88
C ALA A 358 -15.60 -4.74 -17.44
N TYR A 359 -14.32 -4.77 -17.06
CA TYR A 359 -13.88 -4.55 -15.68
C TYR A 359 -14.01 -3.08 -15.23
N ASP A 360 -14.32 -2.87 -13.95
CA ASP A 360 -14.56 -1.55 -13.35
C ASP A 360 -13.30 -0.83 -12.87
N TRP A 361 -12.14 -1.51 -12.88
CA TRP A 361 -10.84 -0.92 -12.54
C TRP A 361 -10.82 -0.17 -11.20
N PRO A 362 -11.10 -0.82 -10.05
CA PRO A 362 -11.09 -0.17 -8.74
C PRO A 362 -9.72 0.43 -8.35
N GLY A 363 -8.60 -0.08 -8.89
CA GLY A 363 -7.29 0.53 -8.73
C GLY A 363 -6.85 1.41 -9.92
N ASN A 364 -7.79 1.75 -10.81
CA ASN A 364 -7.62 2.64 -11.95
C ASN A 364 -6.40 2.27 -12.82
N VAL A 365 -5.65 3.27 -13.30
CA VAL A 365 -4.50 3.08 -14.19
C VAL A 365 -3.38 2.29 -13.51
N ARG A 366 -3.22 2.45 -12.19
CA ARG A 366 -2.20 1.70 -11.43
C ARG A 366 -2.46 0.19 -11.41
N GLU A 367 -3.72 -0.21 -11.27
CA GLU A 367 -4.09 -1.63 -11.37
C GLU A 367 -3.88 -2.16 -12.78
N LEU A 368 -4.25 -1.39 -13.81
CA LEU A 368 -4.00 -1.75 -15.21
C LEU A 368 -2.51 -1.96 -15.49
N GLU A 369 -1.66 -1.01 -15.09
CA GLU A 369 -0.20 -1.10 -15.23
C GLU A 369 0.35 -2.35 -14.54
N HIS A 370 -0.03 -2.58 -13.28
CA HIS A 370 0.43 -3.76 -12.53
C HIS A 370 0.00 -5.08 -13.17
N ILE A 371 -1.20 -5.14 -13.77
CA ILE A 371 -1.69 -6.33 -14.45
C ILE A 371 -0.87 -6.59 -15.71
N ILE A 372 -0.61 -5.55 -16.53
CA ILE A 372 0.19 -5.69 -17.76
C ILE A 372 1.62 -6.10 -17.40
N GLU A 373 2.26 -5.43 -16.44
CA GLU A 373 3.59 -5.78 -15.95
C GLU A 373 3.65 -7.23 -15.47
N GLY A 374 2.71 -7.64 -14.61
CA GLY A 374 2.64 -9.00 -14.09
C GLY A 374 2.41 -10.05 -15.18
N SER A 375 1.65 -9.69 -16.23
CA SER A 375 1.40 -10.58 -17.37
C SER A 375 2.64 -10.72 -18.25
N MET A 376 3.36 -9.62 -18.49
CA MET A 376 4.60 -9.64 -19.29
C MET A 376 5.73 -10.40 -18.60
N ASN A 377 5.76 -10.46 -17.27
CA ASN A 377 6.71 -11.31 -16.53
C ASN A 377 6.49 -12.82 -16.76
N LEU A 378 5.32 -13.23 -17.28
CA LEU A 378 4.99 -14.62 -17.56
C LEU A 378 5.10 -14.97 -19.04
N ILE A 379 5.43 -13.99 -19.90
CA ILE A 379 5.66 -14.21 -21.33
C ILE A 379 7.02 -14.91 -21.49
N GLU A 380 7.06 -15.94 -22.32
CA GLU A 380 8.30 -16.60 -22.74
C GLU A 380 8.63 -16.14 -24.18
N ASP A 381 8.18 -16.89 -25.18
CA ASP A 381 8.41 -16.60 -26.61
C ASP A 381 7.19 -15.96 -27.29
N GLU A 382 6.09 -15.76 -26.56
CA GLU A 382 4.84 -15.23 -27.10
C GLU A 382 4.92 -13.71 -27.38
N THR A 383 4.27 -13.30 -28.46
CA THR A 383 4.11 -11.87 -28.81
C THR A 383 2.76 -11.29 -28.40
N ILE A 384 1.89 -12.10 -27.78
CA ILE A 384 0.53 -11.70 -27.41
C ILE A 384 0.24 -12.12 -25.96
N ILE A 385 -0.21 -11.18 -25.14
CA ILE A 385 -0.67 -11.45 -23.78
C ILE A 385 -2.04 -12.12 -23.82
N THR A 386 -2.08 -13.40 -23.51
CA THR A 386 -3.32 -14.17 -23.36
C THR A 386 -3.80 -14.26 -21.91
N ALA A 387 -5.03 -14.75 -21.71
CA ALA A 387 -5.59 -15.00 -20.39
C ALA A 387 -4.74 -15.92 -19.47
N PHE A 388 -3.82 -16.72 -20.01
CA PHE A 388 -2.91 -17.56 -19.21
C PHE A 388 -1.83 -16.75 -18.49
N HIS A 389 -1.43 -15.61 -19.07
CA HIS A 389 -0.42 -14.73 -18.50
C HIS A 389 -1.00 -13.80 -17.42
N MET A 390 -2.31 -13.57 -17.43
CA MET A 390 -2.98 -12.72 -16.43
C MET A 390 -2.78 -13.26 -15.00
N PRO A 391 -2.79 -12.41 -13.94
CA PRO A 391 -2.75 -12.90 -12.56
C PRO A 391 -3.92 -13.86 -12.25
N THR A 392 -3.70 -14.90 -11.42
CA THR A 392 -4.66 -15.99 -11.16
C THR A 392 -6.08 -15.50 -10.86
N ARG A 393 -6.21 -14.47 -10.02
CA ARG A 393 -7.51 -13.86 -9.65
C ARG A 393 -8.32 -13.34 -10.85
N PHE A 394 -7.64 -12.91 -11.91
CA PHE A 394 -8.28 -12.44 -13.14
C PHE A 394 -8.55 -13.58 -14.12
N ARG A 395 -7.69 -14.61 -14.16
CA ARG A 395 -7.94 -15.82 -14.98
C ARG A 395 -9.26 -16.47 -14.64
N GLU A 396 -9.58 -16.57 -13.36
CA GLU A 396 -10.82 -17.18 -12.87
C GLU A 396 -12.05 -16.35 -13.25
N ARG A 397 -11.96 -15.02 -13.18
CA ARG A 397 -13.02 -14.11 -13.65
C ARG A 397 -13.25 -14.22 -15.15
N ILE A 398 -12.18 -14.16 -15.95
CA ILE A 398 -12.27 -14.34 -17.41
C ILE A 398 -12.94 -15.68 -17.73
N LYS A 399 -12.52 -16.79 -17.10
CA LYS A 399 -13.17 -18.09 -17.31
C LYS A 399 -14.66 -18.09 -16.91
N THR A 400 -15.03 -17.43 -15.82
CA THR A 400 -16.41 -17.43 -15.31
C THR A 400 -17.32 -16.56 -16.18
N GLU A 401 -16.86 -15.37 -16.58
CA GLU A 401 -17.59 -14.44 -17.45
C GLU A 401 -17.73 -15.00 -18.86
N PHE A 402 -16.67 -15.55 -19.46
CA PHE A 402 -16.75 -16.21 -20.76
C PHE A 402 -17.64 -17.45 -20.74
N ASN A 403 -17.59 -18.27 -19.69
CA ASN A 403 -18.51 -19.42 -19.56
C ASN A 403 -19.98 -18.97 -19.41
N MET A 404 -20.24 -17.85 -18.74
CA MET A 404 -21.59 -17.30 -18.59
C MET A 404 -22.09 -16.68 -19.90
N GLN A 405 -21.22 -16.02 -20.66
CA GLN A 405 -21.52 -15.44 -21.97
C GLN A 405 -21.68 -16.50 -23.06
N HIS A 406 -20.91 -17.60 -23.01
CA HIS A 406 -21.13 -18.79 -23.84
C HIS A 406 -22.41 -19.55 -23.48
N ALA A 407 -22.82 -19.58 -22.21
CA ALA A 407 -24.12 -20.12 -21.81
C ALA A 407 -25.30 -19.29 -22.34
N LEU A 408 -25.10 -17.98 -22.52
CA LEU A 408 -26.10 -17.06 -23.09
C LEU A 408 -26.09 -17.04 -24.63
N THR A 409 -24.93 -17.19 -25.27
CA THR A 409 -24.79 -17.16 -26.75
C THR A 409 -24.97 -18.52 -27.43
N ASN A 410 -24.73 -19.65 -26.75
CA ASN A 410 -25.04 -20.99 -27.27
C ASN A 410 -26.55 -21.31 -27.37
N HIS A 411 -27.42 -20.32 -27.15
CA HIS A 411 -28.85 -20.40 -27.47
C HIS A 411 -29.24 -19.75 -28.80
N ASN A 412 -28.29 -19.21 -29.58
CA ASN A 412 -28.58 -18.56 -30.87
C ASN A 412 -28.32 -19.45 -32.10
N THR A 413 -28.73 -20.71 -32.05
CA THR A 413 -29.09 -21.49 -33.25
C THR A 413 -30.43 -22.18 -32.99
N ASP A 414 -31.52 -21.46 -33.27
CA ASP A 414 -32.85 -21.94 -33.70
C ASP A 414 -33.99 -21.08 -33.13
N ALA A 415 -34.34 -20.02 -33.87
CA ALA A 415 -35.58 -19.24 -33.88
C ALA A 415 -36.05 -18.60 -32.54
N PRO A 416 -36.79 -17.45 -32.58
CA PRO A 416 -37.33 -16.84 -31.37
C PRO A 416 -38.36 -17.77 -30.72
N LYS A 417 -37.93 -18.49 -29.69
CA LYS A 417 -38.78 -19.34 -28.85
C LYS A 417 -39.39 -18.47 -27.76
N THR A 418 -40.72 -18.47 -27.68
CA THR A 418 -41.48 -17.70 -26.68
C THR A 418 -41.01 -18.03 -25.26
N LEU A 419 -41.17 -17.09 -24.31
CA LEU A 419 -40.81 -17.27 -22.89
C LEU A 419 -41.31 -18.60 -22.32
N LYS A 420 -42.51 -19.01 -22.74
CA LYS A 420 -43.12 -20.30 -22.38
C LYS A 420 -42.26 -21.50 -22.77
N HIS A 421 -41.70 -21.51 -23.97
CA HIS A 421 -40.84 -22.60 -24.47
C HIS A 421 -39.50 -22.67 -23.74
N THR A 422 -38.92 -21.52 -23.38
CA THR A 422 -37.67 -21.44 -22.62
C THR A 422 -37.86 -22.00 -21.20
N ILE A 423 -38.95 -21.61 -20.52
CA ILE A 423 -39.30 -22.11 -19.20
C ILE A 423 -39.54 -23.63 -19.25
N GLU A 424 -40.31 -24.12 -20.23
CA GLU A 424 -40.58 -25.56 -20.39
C GLU A 424 -39.29 -26.37 -20.65
N LYS A 425 -38.33 -25.81 -21.40
CA LYS A 425 -37.02 -26.47 -21.65
C LYS A 425 -36.13 -26.49 -20.41
N MET A 426 -36.04 -25.38 -19.68
CA MET A 426 -35.29 -25.33 -18.42
C MET A 426 -35.88 -26.28 -17.39
N GLU A 427 -37.21 -26.28 -17.26
CA GLU A 427 -37.94 -27.21 -16.39
C GLU A 427 -37.66 -28.67 -16.76
N LYS A 428 -37.71 -28.99 -18.06
CA LYS A 428 -37.43 -30.35 -18.57
C LYS A 428 -36.01 -30.79 -18.23
N ASN A 429 -35.02 -29.92 -18.46
CA ASN A 429 -33.61 -30.24 -18.18
C ASN A 429 -33.37 -30.46 -16.69
N TYR A 430 -33.93 -29.58 -15.85
CA TYR A 430 -33.76 -29.65 -14.41
C TYR A 430 -34.43 -30.89 -13.80
N ILE A 431 -35.67 -31.21 -14.19
CA ILE A 431 -36.36 -32.43 -13.74
C ILE A 431 -35.60 -33.68 -14.19
N ASN A 432 -35.07 -33.71 -15.42
CA ASN A 432 -34.31 -34.85 -15.92
C ASN A 432 -32.98 -35.06 -15.17
N GLN A 433 -32.29 -33.97 -14.82
CA GLN A 433 -31.09 -34.03 -14.00
C GLN A 433 -31.39 -34.63 -12.61
N ILE A 434 -32.41 -34.10 -11.92
CA ILE A 434 -32.77 -34.59 -10.58
C ILE A 434 -33.25 -36.05 -10.62
N LEU A 435 -33.94 -36.48 -11.67
CA LEU A 435 -34.33 -37.88 -11.84
C LEU A 435 -33.11 -38.80 -12.01
N LYS A 436 -32.09 -38.38 -12.76
CA LYS A 436 -30.84 -39.15 -12.91
C LYS A 436 -30.06 -39.25 -11.60
N GLU A 437 -29.93 -38.14 -10.88
CA GLU A 437 -29.24 -38.10 -9.58
C GLU A 437 -29.95 -38.96 -8.51
N ASN A 438 -31.27 -39.13 -8.64
CA ASN A 438 -32.07 -39.99 -7.76
C ASN A 438 -32.33 -41.39 -8.37
N HIS A 439 -31.54 -41.82 -9.36
CA HIS A 439 -31.64 -43.14 -10.00
C HIS A 439 -33.06 -43.54 -10.44
N GLY A 440 -33.84 -42.59 -10.95
CA GLY A 440 -35.22 -42.82 -11.39
C GLY A 440 -36.25 -42.95 -10.25
N ASN A 441 -35.86 -42.76 -8.98
CA ASN A 441 -36.79 -42.79 -7.86
C ASN A 441 -37.63 -41.51 -7.78
N ILE A 442 -38.81 -41.56 -8.41
CA ILE A 442 -39.75 -40.43 -8.53
C ILE A 442 -40.16 -39.87 -7.16
N SER A 443 -40.29 -40.70 -6.13
CA SER A 443 -40.70 -40.24 -4.79
C SER A 443 -39.62 -39.41 -4.12
N GLN A 444 -38.34 -39.81 -4.27
CA GLN A 444 -37.21 -39.06 -3.74
C GLN A 444 -36.95 -37.77 -4.54
N ALA A 445 -37.00 -37.87 -5.87
CA ALA A 445 -36.88 -36.72 -6.76
C ALA A 445 -37.98 -35.67 -6.50
N ALA A 446 -39.23 -36.10 -6.27
CA ALA A 446 -40.33 -35.19 -5.94
C ALA A 446 -40.10 -34.47 -4.61
N LYS A 447 -39.62 -35.19 -3.59
CA LYS A 447 -39.30 -34.61 -2.28
C LYS A 447 -38.17 -33.58 -2.40
N PHE A 448 -37.14 -33.86 -3.20
CA PHE A 448 -36.03 -32.94 -3.45
C PHE A 448 -36.48 -31.68 -4.19
N LEU A 449 -37.38 -31.82 -5.17
CA LEU A 449 -37.97 -30.71 -5.92
C LEU A 449 -39.05 -29.93 -5.16
N GLY A 450 -39.41 -30.33 -3.93
CA GLY A 450 -40.50 -29.72 -3.17
C GLY A 450 -41.89 -29.95 -3.78
N LEU A 451 -42.05 -31.00 -4.60
CA LEU A 451 -43.29 -31.33 -5.29
C LEU A 451 -43.94 -32.59 -4.68
N SER A 452 -45.26 -32.72 -4.83
CA SER A 452 -45.92 -34.01 -4.58
C SER A 452 -45.54 -35.01 -5.66
N ARG A 453 -45.49 -36.31 -5.31
CA ARG A 453 -45.18 -37.40 -6.27
C ARG A 453 -46.09 -37.35 -7.50
N GLN A 454 -47.39 -37.07 -7.30
CA GLN A 454 -48.37 -36.95 -8.39
C GLN A 454 -48.10 -35.74 -9.29
N ASN A 455 -47.64 -34.61 -8.74
CA ASN A 455 -47.29 -33.42 -9.51
C ASN A 455 -46.06 -33.67 -10.38
N LEU A 456 -45.04 -34.34 -9.83
CA LEU A 456 -43.84 -34.69 -10.60
C LEU A 456 -44.17 -35.71 -11.72
N GLN A 457 -44.99 -36.73 -11.44
CA GLN A 457 -45.43 -37.68 -12.47
C GLN A 457 -46.20 -37.01 -13.61
N TYR A 458 -47.06 -36.05 -13.29
CA TYR A 458 -47.78 -35.25 -14.29
C TYR A 458 -46.80 -34.44 -15.17
N ARG A 459 -45.80 -33.78 -14.58
CA ARG A 459 -44.78 -33.02 -15.30
C ARG A 459 -43.88 -33.91 -16.16
N ILE A 460 -43.47 -35.08 -15.67
CA ILE A 460 -42.71 -36.08 -16.45
C ILE A 460 -43.49 -36.50 -17.70
N LYS A 461 -44.78 -36.80 -17.55
CA LYS A 461 -45.66 -37.20 -18.66
C LYS A 461 -45.88 -36.05 -19.65
N LYS A 462 -46.12 -34.83 -19.15
CA LYS A 462 -46.32 -33.63 -19.96
C LYS A 462 -45.07 -33.23 -20.75
N LEU A 463 -43.88 -33.42 -20.18
CA LEU A 463 -42.59 -33.05 -20.79
C LEU A 463 -41.95 -34.19 -21.61
N HIS A 464 -42.64 -35.33 -21.75
CA HIS A 464 -42.17 -36.53 -22.43
C HIS A 464 -40.76 -36.95 -21.96
N LEU A 465 -40.59 -37.06 -20.65
CA LEU A 465 -39.35 -37.56 -20.04
C LEU A 465 -39.45 -39.08 -19.87
N HIS A 466 -38.45 -39.80 -20.38
CA HIS A 466 -38.31 -41.24 -20.16
C HIS A 466 -37.55 -41.46 -18.85
N ILE A 467 -38.10 -42.32 -17.98
CA ILE A 467 -37.52 -42.68 -16.69
C ILE A 467 -36.56 -43.84 -16.88
#